data_AF-A0A239PAW9-F1
#
_entry.id   AF-A0A239PAW9-F1
#
_cell.length_a   1.000
_cell.length_b   1.000
_cell.length_c   1.000
_cell.angle_alpha   90.00
_cell.angle_beta   90.00
_cell.angle_gamma   90.00
#
_symmetry.space_group_name_H-M   'P 1'
#
loop_
_entity.id
_entity.type
_entity.pdbx_description
1 polymer ?
#
loop_
_entity_poly.entity_id
_entity_poly.type
_entity_poly.pdbx_seq_one_letter_code
_entity_poly.pdbx_strand_id
1 'polypeptide(L)' 'MLDPTAFVQALNATRDHVYSARPDAPVVPDRVRRTGRGDPLRRLAAVALRRVADRVEPRRACSTAAI' A
#
# COMPACT_ATOMS: atom_id res chain seq x y z
N MET A 1 -17.35 -6.92 3.98
CA MET A 1 -17.78 -5.75 4.78
C MET A 1 -17.14 -4.52 4.16
N LEU A 2 -17.91 -3.47 3.86
CA LEU A 2 -17.36 -2.23 3.31
C LEU A 2 -16.53 -1.54 4.41
N ASP A 3 -15.26 -1.26 4.15
CA ASP A 3 -14.39 -0.55 5.10
C ASP A 3 -14.59 0.98 4.91
N PRO A 4 -15.15 1.69 5.91
CA PRO A 4 -15.39 3.13 5.81
C PRO A 4 -14.09 3.92 5.59
N THR A 5 -12.97 3.43 6.12
CA THR A 5 -11.68 4.11 5.98
C THR A 5 -11.13 3.98 4.57
N ALA A 6 -11.22 2.78 3.98
CA ALA A 6 -10.87 2.54 2.59
C ALA A 6 -11.71 3.39 1.63
N PHE A 7 -13.00 3.57 1.92
CA PHE A 7 -13.89 4.42 1.11
C PHE A 7 -13.46 5.89 1.12
N VAL A 8 -13.18 6.45 2.29
CA VAL A 8 -12.69 7.84 2.41
C VAL A 8 -11.34 8.02 1.72
N GLN A 9 -10.43 7.05 1.85
CA GLN A 9 -9.14 7.09 1.17
C GLN A 9 -9.29 7.07 -0.36
N ALA A 10 -10.18 6.22 -0.88
CA ALA A 10 -10.45 6.14 -2.31
C ALA A 10 -11.01 7.47 -2.87
N LEU A 11 -11.94 8.10 -2.14
CA LEU A 11 -12.48 9.41 -2.53
C LEU A 11 -11.39 10.50 -2.56
N ASN A 12 -10.55 10.56 -1.54
CA ASN A 12 -9.47 11.54 -1.48
C ASN A 12 -8.45 11.33 -2.60
N ALA A 13 -8.03 10.08 -2.83
CA ALA A 13 -7.10 9.76 -3.92
C ALA A 13 -7.66 10.13 -5.30
N THR A 14 -8.94 9.85 -5.54
CA THR A 14 -9.62 10.21 -6.79
C THR A 14 -9.70 11.72 -6.96
N ARG A 15 -10.04 12.43 -5.88
CA ARG A 15 -10.15 13.89 -5.87
C ARG A 15 -8.81 14.53 -6.18
N ASP A 16 -7.74 14.12 -5.49
CA ASP A 16 -6.39 14.64 -5.70
C ASP A 16 -5.91 14.39 -7.14
N HIS A 17 -6.19 13.20 -7.70
CA HIS A 17 -5.85 12.89 -9.08
C HIS A 17 -6.53 13.85 -10.07
N VAL A 18 -7.85 14.05 -9.94
CA VAL A 18 -8.63 14.93 -10.82
C VAL A 18 -8.17 16.38 -10.73
N TYR A 19 -7.89 16.88 -9.51
CA TYR A 19 -7.42 18.26 -9.35
C TYR A 19 -5.99 18.45 -9.86
N SER A 20 -5.11 17.45 -9.72
CA SER A 20 -3.74 17.51 -10.23
C SER A 20 -3.66 17.51 -11.76
N ALA A 21 -4.65 16.92 -12.44
CA ALA A 21 -4.71 16.83 -13.90
C ALA A 21 -5.26 18.11 -14.56
N ARG A 22 -5.66 19.12 -13.77
CA ARG A 22 -6.20 20.36 -14.31
C ARG A 22 -5.10 21.23 -14.95
N PRO A 23 -5.42 21.99 -16.01
CA PRO A 23 -4.44 22.84 -16.69
C PRO A 23 -3.91 23.99 -15.80
N ASP A 24 -4.69 24.40 -14.80
CA ASP A 24 -4.36 25.44 -13.81
C ASP A 24 -3.79 24.87 -12.50
N ALA A 25 -3.56 23.56 -12.43
CA ALA A 25 -3.03 22.93 -11.22
C ALA A 25 -1.64 23.49 -10.89
N PRO A 26 -1.36 23.83 -9.61
CA PRO A 26 -0.06 24.30 -9.21
C PRO A 26 1.00 23.22 -9.45
N VAL A 27 2.08 23.55 -10.15
CA VAL A 27 3.20 22.64 -10.38
C VAL A 27 3.97 22.49 -9.07
N VAL A 28 3.73 21.39 -8.36
CA VAL A 28 4.49 21.01 -7.18
C VAL A 28 5.69 20.17 -7.64
N PRO A 29 6.94 20.54 -7.30
CA PRO A 29 8.10 19.73 -7.63
C PRO A 29 7.93 18.34 -7.03
N ASP A 30 8.24 17.31 -7.82
CA ASP A 30 8.06 15.93 -7.40
C ASP A 30 8.82 15.68 -6.10
N ARG A 31 8.10 15.29 -5.06
CA ARG A 31 8.72 15.11 -3.75
C ARG A 31 9.61 13.90 -3.86
N VAL A 32 10.94 14.10 -3.78
CA VAL A 32 11.89 13.00 -3.57
C VAL A 32 11.31 12.14 -2.47
N ARG A 33 10.91 10.91 -2.82
CA ARG A 33 10.25 9.99 -1.91
C ARG A 33 11.17 9.87 -0.72
N ARG A 34 10.83 10.55 0.39
CA ARG A 34 11.63 10.50 1.59
C ARG A 34 11.60 9.03 2.01
N THR A 35 12.68 8.30 1.75
CA THR A 35 13.07 7.12 2.51
C THR A 35 13.35 7.61 3.93
N GLY A 36 12.29 8.05 4.60
CA GLY A 36 12.35 8.67 5.90
C GLY A 36 12.64 7.60 6.94
N ARG A 37 13.22 8.03 8.05
CA ARG A 37 13.61 7.31 9.28
C ARG A 37 12.66 6.20 9.79
N GLY A 38 11.46 6.02 9.22
CA GLY A 38 10.54 4.91 9.46
C GLY A 38 10.76 3.67 8.59
N ASP A 39 11.69 3.68 7.64
CA ASP A 39 12.03 2.50 6.82
C ASP A 39 12.43 1.26 7.66
N PRO A 40 13.28 1.35 8.70
CA PRO A 40 13.62 0.17 9.49
C PRO A 40 12.42 -0.37 10.28
N LEU A 41 11.62 0.49 10.92
CA LEU A 41 10.42 0.05 11.65
C LEU A 41 9.37 -0.56 10.71
N ARG A 42 9.18 0.03 9.53
CA ARG A 42 8.28 -0.49 8.50
C ARG A 42 8.74 -1.85 7.98
N ARG A 43 10.04 -2.03 7.74
CA ARG A 43 10.63 -3.33 7.35
C ARG A 43 10.46 -4.36 8.44
N LEU A 44 10.74 -4.01 9.70
CA LEU A 44 10.55 -4.90 10.85
C LEU A 44 9.09 -5.32 11.01
N ALA A 45 8.16 -4.37 10.91
CA ALA A 45 6.72 -4.66 10.95
C ALA A 45 6.30 -5.58 9.80
N ALA A 46 6.78 -5.34 8.58
CA ALA A 46 6.50 -6.19 7.43
C ALA A 46 7.01 -7.63 7.64
N VAL A 47 8.22 -7.80 8.17
CA VAL A 47 8.80 -9.13 8.48
C VAL A 47 8.00 -9.83 9.57
N ALA A 48 7.63 -9.11 10.64
CA ALA A 48 6.84 -9.67 11.74
C ALA A 48 5.46 -10.13 11.24
N LEU A 49 4.76 -9.29 10.47
CA LEU A 49 3.46 -9.63 9.87
C LEU A 49 3.57 -10.82 8.93
N ARG A 50 4.64 -10.89 8.12
CA ARG A 50 4.85 -12.04 7.23
C ARG A 50 5.02 -13.34 8.01
N ARG A 51 5.81 -13.34 9.09
CA ARG A 51 5.97 -14.53 9.95
C ARG A 51 4.67 -14.95 10.63
N VAL A 52 3.84 -13.99 11.03
CA VAL A 52 2.52 -14.31 11.58
C VAL A 52 1.64 -14.93 10.51
N ALA A 53 1.60 -14.35 9.31
CA ALA A 53 0.85 -14.91 8.18
C ALA A 53 1.32 -16.33 7.85
N ASP A 54 2.64 -16.55 7.76
CA ASP A 54 3.21 -17.88 7.47
C ASP A 54 2.89 -18.93 8.57
N ARG A 55 2.56 -18.50 9.80
CA ARG A 55 2.12 -19.39 10.89
C ARG A 55 0.62 -19.63 10.91
N VAL A 56 -0.17 -18.60 10.56
CA VAL A 56 -1.63 -18.65 10.60
C VAL A 56 -2.19 -19.31 9.34
N GLU A 57 -1.55 -19.12 8.20
CA GLU A 57 -1.92 -19.82 6.98
C GLU A 57 -1.48 -21.29 7.08
N PRO A 58 -2.41 -22.27 7.10
CA PRO A 58 -2.03 -23.66 6.90
C PRO A 58 -1.37 -23.73 5.53
N ARG A 59 -0.12 -24.21 5.47
CA ARG A 59 0.64 -24.43 4.23
C ARG A 59 -0.33 -24.91 3.17
N ARG A 60 -0.71 -24.05 2.22
CA ARG A 60 -1.37 -24.52 1.02
C ARG A 60 -0.37 -25.46 0.38
N ALA A 61 -0.66 -26.76 0.46
CA ALA A 61 0.12 -27.77 -0.20
C ALA A 61 0.33 -27.27 -1.64
N CYS A 62 1.60 -27.07 -1.98
CA CYS A 62 2.00 -26.64 -3.29
C CYS A 62 1.60 -27.79 -4.24
N SER A 63 0.37 -27.74 -4.77
CA SER A 63 0.00 -28.47 -5.95
C SER A 63 0.54 -27.66 -7.13
N THR A 64 1.86 -27.72 -7.30
CA THR A 64 2.44 -27.58 -8.63
C THR A 64 1.98 -28.80 -9.41
N ALA A 65 0.79 -28.71 -10.00
CA ALA A 65 0.46 -29.54 -11.16
C ALA A 65 1.43 -29.10 -12.26
N ALA A 66 2.46 -29.91 -12.47
CA ALA A 66 3.27 -29.84 -13.67
C ALA A 66 2.34 -29.99 -14.88
N ILE A 67 2.38 -29.01 -15.77
CA ILE A 67 2.01 -29.15 -17.19
C ILE A 67 3.16 -28.55 -17.97
#